data_AF-S8DKJ0-F1
#
_entry.id   AF-S8DKJ0-F1
#
_cell.length_a   1.000
_cell.length_b   1.000
_cell.length_c   1.000
_cell.angle_alpha   90.00
_cell.angle_beta   90.00
_cell.angle_gamma   90.00
#
_symmetry.space_group_name_H-M   'P 1'
#
loop_
_entity.id
_entity.type
_entity.pdbx_description
1 polymer ?
#
loop_
_entity_poly.entity_id
_entity_poly.type
_entity_poly.pdbx_seq_one_letter_code
_entity_poly.pdbx_strand_id
1 'polypeptide(L)'
;VRKICQAISFVSPATCMILSSVDLGLSPWEDVVILTGGLALSSFALSGLYCTHQDISPEYASILLGITNTVGAFPGIVGVALTGYLLDSTHSWVMSLFAPSVFFYLTGTVVWLAFASSEPRKFSK
;
A
#
# COMPACT_ATOMS: atom_id res chain seq x y z
N VAL A 1 7.67 -16.12 -3.25
CA VAL A 1 8.42 -15.01 -2.58
C VAL A 1 7.76 -13.66 -2.83
N ARG A 2 7.58 -13.20 -4.08
CA ARG A 2 7.05 -11.84 -4.37
C ARG A 2 5.61 -11.57 -3.95
N LYS A 3 4.70 -12.54 -4.12
CA LYS A 3 3.32 -12.45 -3.58
C LYS A 3 3.31 -12.25 -2.06
N ILE A 4 4.21 -12.92 -1.35
CA ILE A 4 4.30 -12.88 0.11
C ILE A 4 4.89 -11.53 0.55
N CYS A 5 5.97 -11.06 -0.07
CA CYS A 5 6.54 -9.74 0.24
C CYS A 5 5.54 -8.60 0.01
N GLN A 6 4.76 -8.64 -1.08
CA GLN A 6 3.74 -7.63 -1.35
C GLN A 6 2.55 -7.73 -0.39
N ALA A 7 2.12 -8.94 -0.03
CA ALA A 7 1.06 -9.14 0.95
C ALA A 7 1.49 -8.61 2.34
N ILE A 8 2.73 -8.90 2.78
CA ILE A 8 3.27 -8.36 4.04
C ILE A 8 3.28 -6.83 4.00
N SER A 9 3.68 -6.23 2.88
CA SER A 9 3.72 -4.79 2.71
C SER A 9 2.36 -4.10 2.81
N PHE A 10 1.27 -4.75 2.43
CA PHE A 10 -0.07 -4.17 2.50
C PHE A 10 -0.80 -4.52 3.80
N VAL A 11 -0.60 -5.74 4.30
CA VAL A 11 -1.22 -6.21 5.55
C VAL A 11 -0.59 -5.51 6.75
N SER A 12 0.71 -5.27 6.77
CA SER A 12 1.39 -4.62 7.91
C SER A 12 0.83 -3.22 8.23
N PRO A 13 0.79 -2.25 7.28
CA PRO A 13 0.17 -0.95 7.50
C PRO A 13 -1.31 -1.05 7.91
N ALA A 14 -2.07 -1.95 7.28
CA ALA A 14 -3.48 -2.16 7.61
C ALA A 14 -3.66 -2.62 9.06
N THR A 15 -2.86 -3.59 9.53
CA THR A 15 -2.92 -4.06 10.92
C THR A 15 -2.50 -2.99 11.92
N CYS A 16 -1.45 -2.21 11.63
CA CYS A 16 -1.02 -1.12 12.50
C CYS A 16 -2.06 0.01 12.59
N MET A 17 -2.72 0.34 11.48
CA MET A 17 -3.81 1.33 11.47
C MET A 17 -5.06 0.85 12.22
N ILE A 18 -5.41 -0.45 12.12
CA ILE A 18 -6.50 -1.03 12.92
C ILE A 18 -6.17 -1.01 14.41
N LEU A 19 -4.93 -1.38 14.78
CA LEU A 19 -4.47 -1.36 16.16
C LEU A 19 -4.53 0.04 16.77
N SER A 20 -4.07 1.05 16.03
CA SER A 20 -4.12 2.45 16.47
C SER A 20 -5.54 3.05 16.44
N SER A 21 -6.47 2.42 15.71
CA SER A 21 -7.90 2.79 15.71
C SER A 21 -8.68 2.23 16.89
N VAL A 22 -8.18 1.19 17.56
CA VAL A 22 -8.83 0.62 18.74
C VAL A 22 -8.33 1.40 19.95
N ASP A 23 -9.25 2.02 20.70
CA ASP A 23 -8.93 2.74 21.94
C ASP A 23 -8.43 1.75 23.01
N LEU A 24 -7.16 1.38 22.92
CA LEU A 24 -6.47 0.47 23.83
C LEU A 24 -5.98 1.20 25.10
N GLY A 25 -6.20 2.51 25.19
CA GLY A 25 -5.67 3.36 26.27
C GLY A 25 -4.15 3.54 26.22
N LEU A 26 -3.55 3.31 25.05
CA LEU A 26 -2.11 3.45 24.82
C LEU A 26 -1.70 4.92 24.81
N SER A 27 -0.47 5.18 25.21
CA SER A 27 0.07 6.53 25.14
C SER A 27 0.38 6.93 23.69
N PRO A 28 0.30 8.23 23.33
CA PRO A 28 0.54 8.68 21.96
C PRO A 28 1.90 8.25 21.36
N TRP A 29 2.91 8.02 22.20
CA TRP A 29 4.23 7.57 21.76
C TRP A 29 4.23 6.11 21.28
N GLU A 30 3.39 5.24 21.88
CA GLU A 30 3.30 3.82 21.52
C GLU A 30 2.64 3.65 20.15
N ASP A 31 1.57 4.41 19.90
CA ASP A 31 0.90 4.44 18.59
C ASP A 31 1.84 4.89 17.47
N VAL A 32 2.65 5.92 17.71
CA VAL A 32 3.64 6.40 16.73
C VAL A 32 4.69 5.33 16.43
N VAL A 33 5.16 4.59 17.44
CA VAL A 33 6.12 3.49 17.24
C VAL A 33 5.51 2.35 16.43
N ILE A 34 4.26 1.96 16.73
CA ILE A 34 3.54 0.90 16.01
C ILE A 34 3.31 1.30 14.55
N LEU A 35 2.83 2.53 14.30
CA LEU A 35 2.61 3.05 12.95
C LEU A 35 3.93 3.13 12.17
N THR A 36 4.99 3.64 12.79
CA THR A 36 6.32 3.73 12.16
C THR A 36 6.86 2.35 11.80
N GLY A 37 6.72 1.37 12.69
CA GLY A 37 7.09 -0.02 12.41
C GLY A 37 6.29 -0.63 11.26
N GLY A 38 4.97 -0.39 11.24
CA GLY A 38 4.07 -0.84 10.17
C GLY A 38 4.43 -0.27 8.80
N LEU A 39 4.75 1.02 8.76
CA LEU A 39 5.24 1.73 7.58
C LEU A 39 6.64 1.26 7.16
N ALA A 40 7.55 0.98 8.09
CA ALA A 40 8.87 0.45 7.77
C ALA A 40 8.75 -0.89 7.03
N LEU A 41 7.87 -1.77 7.49
CA LEU A 41 7.54 -3.05 6.86
C LEU A 41 6.84 -2.89 5.49
N SER A 42 6.23 -1.74 5.19
CA SER A 42 5.73 -1.45 3.84
C SER A 42 6.84 -1.28 2.80
N SER A 43 8.09 -1.06 3.23
CA SER A 43 9.25 -0.97 2.32
C SER A 43 9.51 -2.28 1.57
N PHE A 44 8.98 -3.42 2.06
CA PHE A 44 9.05 -4.68 1.34
C PHE A 44 8.28 -4.66 0.01
N ALA A 45 7.36 -3.72 -0.22
CA ALA A 45 6.75 -3.48 -1.54
C ALA A 45 7.79 -3.19 -2.61
N LEU A 46 8.93 -2.57 -2.28
CA LEU A 46 9.97 -2.31 -3.27
C LEU A 46 10.53 -3.62 -3.86
N SER A 47 10.73 -4.64 -3.01
CA SER A 47 11.17 -5.97 -3.45
C SER A 47 10.09 -6.74 -4.22
N GLY A 48 8.81 -6.43 -3.98
CA GLY A 48 7.68 -7.02 -4.68
C GLY A 48 7.50 -6.39 -6.06
N LEU A 49 7.18 -5.10 -6.10
CA LEU A 49 6.81 -4.36 -7.30
C LEU A 49 7.97 -4.25 -8.29
N TYR A 50 9.13 -3.70 -7.87
CA TYR A 50 10.21 -3.36 -8.81
C TYR A 50 10.83 -4.60 -9.43
N CYS A 51 11.02 -5.65 -8.63
CA CYS A 51 11.54 -6.90 -9.13
C CYS A 51 10.53 -7.57 -10.08
N THR A 52 9.21 -7.49 -9.82
CA THR A 52 8.16 -8.10 -10.68
C THR A 52 8.19 -7.58 -12.12
N HIS A 53 8.44 -6.28 -12.30
CA HIS A 53 8.58 -5.70 -13.64
C HIS A 53 9.81 -6.25 -14.37
N GLN A 54 10.93 -6.42 -13.65
CA GLN A 54 12.17 -6.97 -14.22
C GLN A 54 12.05 -8.45 -14.61
N ASP A 55 11.33 -9.28 -13.84
CA ASP A 55 11.13 -10.69 -14.20
C ASP A 55 10.17 -10.88 -15.37
N ILE A 56 9.19 -9.98 -15.54
CA ILE A 56 8.22 -10.06 -16.63
C ILE A 56 8.84 -9.70 -17.98
N SER A 57 9.64 -8.63 -18.02
CA SER A 57 10.37 -8.22 -19.22
C SER A 57 11.52 -7.28 -18.85
N PRO A 58 12.79 -7.71 -19.00
CA PRO A 58 13.93 -6.84 -18.75
C PRO A 58 14.05 -5.70 -19.79
N GLU A 59 13.50 -5.88 -21.00
CA GLU A 59 13.57 -4.87 -22.08
C GLU A 59 12.60 -3.70 -21.85
N TYR A 60 11.41 -3.97 -21.29
CA TYR A 60 10.37 -2.95 -21.06
C TYR A 60 10.18 -2.55 -19.59
N ALA A 61 11.00 -3.08 -18.67
CA ALA A 61 10.84 -2.87 -17.22
C ALA A 61 10.73 -1.38 -16.84
N SER A 62 11.55 -0.51 -17.42
CA SER A 62 11.58 0.93 -17.11
C SER A 62 10.31 1.66 -17.53
N ILE A 63 9.76 1.34 -18.70
CA ILE A 63 8.53 1.95 -19.22
C ILE A 63 7.33 1.49 -18.38
N LEU A 64 7.29 0.20 -18.10
CA LEU A 64 6.23 -0.43 -17.32
C LEU A 64 6.22 0.11 -15.86
N LEU A 65 7.41 0.34 -15.28
CA LEU A 65 7.57 1.02 -14.00
C LEU A 65 7.16 2.49 -14.03
N GLY A 66 7.50 3.22 -15.10
CA GLY A 66 7.10 4.63 -15.27
C GLY A 66 5.58 4.80 -15.35
N ILE A 67 4.90 3.93 -16.10
CA ILE A 67 3.44 3.93 -16.20
C ILE A 67 2.81 3.62 -14.83
N THR A 68 3.26 2.58 -14.14
CA THR A 68 2.69 2.22 -12.83
C THR A 68 2.91 3.30 -11.77
N ASN A 69 4.07 3.98 -11.76
CA ASN A 69 4.32 5.10 -10.87
C ASN A 69 3.38 6.29 -11.18
N THR A 70 3.20 6.61 -12.46
CA THR A 70 2.28 7.68 -12.89
C THR A 70 0.83 7.39 -12.45
N VAL A 71 0.37 6.16 -12.67
CA VAL A 71 -0.97 5.74 -12.22
C VAL A 71 -1.06 5.76 -10.68
N GLY A 72 0.01 5.39 -9.98
CA GLY A 72 0.08 5.43 -8.51
C GLY A 72 0.06 6.84 -7.91
N ALA A 73 0.52 7.85 -8.63
CA ALA A 73 0.50 9.24 -8.16
C ALA A 73 -0.92 9.84 -8.09
N PHE A 74 -1.83 9.43 -8.98
CA PHE A 74 -3.21 9.94 -9.02
C PHE A 74 -3.99 9.71 -7.72
N PRO A 75 -4.06 8.47 -7.17
CA PRO A 75 -4.66 8.21 -5.87
C PRO A 75 -4.01 8.99 -4.74
N GLY A 76 -2.70 9.27 -4.81
CA GLY A 76 -2.02 10.10 -3.82
C GLY A 76 -2.55 11.54 -3.81
N ILE A 77 -2.71 12.15 -4.98
CA ILE A 77 -3.22 13.52 -5.11
C ILE A 77 -4.68 13.60 -4.64
N VAL A 78 -5.53 12.71 -5.16
CA VAL A 78 -6.97 12.72 -4.85
C VAL A 78 -7.22 12.29 -3.41
N GLY A 79 -6.51 11.27 -2.93
CA GLY A 79 -6.65 10.72 -1.59
C GLY A 79 -6.26 11.71 -0.50
N VAL A 80 -5.19 12.49 -0.70
CA VAL A 80 -4.79 13.54 0.26
C VAL A 80 -5.85 14.64 0.35
N ALA A 81 -6.35 15.12 -0.79
CA ALA A 81 -7.40 16.15 -0.81
C ALA A 81 -8.71 15.66 -0.15
N LEU A 82 -9.13 14.43 -0.47
CA LEU A 82 -10.32 13.81 0.10
C LEU A 82 -10.18 13.63 1.62
N THR A 83 -9.01 13.16 2.07
CA THR A 83 -8.74 12.94 3.50
C THR A 83 -8.77 14.25 4.28
N GLY A 84 -8.22 15.32 3.73
CA GLY A 84 -8.31 16.66 4.33
C GLY A 84 -9.75 17.14 4.48
N TYR A 85 -10.56 17.00 3.42
CA TYR A 85 -11.97 17.37 3.45
C TYR A 85 -12.79 16.54 4.45
N LEU A 86 -12.56 15.23 4.51
CA LEU A 86 -13.21 14.33 5.46
C LEU A 86 -12.81 14.64 6.91
N LEU A 87 -11.54 15.01 7.13
CA LEU A 87 -11.03 15.37 8.45
C LEU A 87 -11.67 16.67 8.95
N ASP A 88 -11.78 17.68 8.11
CA ASP A 88 -12.45 18.93 8.45
C ASP A 88 -13.94 18.73 8.78
N SER A 89 -14.59 17.75 8.15
CA SER A 89 -16.01 17.46 8.37
C SER A 89 -16.27 16.58 9.60
N THR A 90 -15.40 15.59 9.86
CA THR A 90 -15.66 14.53 10.86
C THR A 90 -14.89 14.77 12.17
N HIS A 91 -13.87 15.63 12.16
CA HIS A 91 -12.94 15.88 13.28
C HIS A 91 -12.26 14.62 13.86
N SER A 92 -12.31 13.50 13.15
CA SER A 92 -11.76 12.21 13.59
C SER A 92 -10.84 11.63 12.54
N TRP A 93 -9.56 11.47 12.89
CA TRP A 93 -8.54 10.86 12.04
C TRP A 93 -8.84 9.40 11.70
N VAL A 94 -9.57 8.71 12.56
CA VAL A 94 -9.96 7.31 12.37
C VAL A 94 -10.91 7.16 11.18
N MET A 95 -11.98 7.96 11.15
CA MET A 95 -12.95 7.94 10.07
C MET A 95 -12.39 8.51 8.77
N SER A 96 -11.56 9.56 8.87
CA SER A 96 -11.13 10.31 7.69
C SER A 96 -9.90 9.71 7.00
N LEU A 97 -9.00 9.06 7.74
CA LEU A 97 -7.73 8.55 7.22
C LEU A 97 -7.57 7.04 7.41
N PHE A 98 -7.78 6.53 8.63
CA PHE A 98 -7.49 5.12 8.92
C PHE A 98 -8.48 4.16 8.24
N ALA A 99 -9.78 4.39 8.33
CA ALA A 99 -10.78 3.50 7.74
C ALA A 99 -10.69 3.41 6.20
N PRO A 100 -10.58 4.53 5.44
CA PRO A 100 -10.39 4.46 3.99
C PRO A 100 -9.06 3.79 3.61
N SER A 101 -7.98 4.09 4.32
CA SER A 101 -6.66 3.50 4.05
C SER A 101 -6.68 1.98 4.25
N VAL A 102 -7.25 1.49 5.35
CA VAL A 102 -7.40 0.05 5.62
C VAL A 102 -8.23 -0.63 4.52
N PHE A 103 -9.32 -0.01 4.08
CA PHE A 103 -10.13 -0.53 2.97
C PHE A 103 -9.31 -0.67 1.68
N PHE A 104 -8.54 0.35 1.29
CA PHE A 104 -7.71 0.29 0.09
C PHE A 104 -6.55 -0.72 0.21
N TYR A 105 -5.92 -0.83 1.38
CA TYR A 105 -4.86 -1.82 1.61
C TYR A 105 -5.40 -3.26 1.55
N LEU A 106 -6.55 -3.54 2.15
CA LEU A 106 -7.17 -4.87 2.12
C LEU A 106 -7.65 -5.24 0.72
N THR A 107 -8.39 -4.34 0.05
CA THR A 107 -8.84 -4.59 -1.32
C THR A 107 -7.67 -4.75 -2.28
N GLY A 108 -6.63 -3.92 -2.16
CA GLY A 108 -5.38 -4.05 -2.91
C GLY A 108 -4.68 -5.39 -2.66
N THR A 109 -4.67 -5.88 -1.42
CA THR A 109 -4.14 -7.21 -1.09
C THR A 109 -4.93 -8.33 -1.75
N VAL A 110 -6.26 -8.28 -1.70
CA VAL A 110 -7.13 -9.30 -2.33
C VAL A 110 -6.91 -9.33 -3.85
N VAL A 111 -6.91 -8.16 -4.50
CA VAL A 111 -6.67 -8.04 -5.94
C VAL A 111 -5.28 -8.56 -6.29
N TRP A 112 -4.26 -8.22 -5.51
CA TRP A 112 -2.90 -8.72 -5.73
C TRP A 112 -2.81 -10.24 -5.58
N LEU A 113 -3.42 -10.82 -4.55
CA LEU A 113 -3.39 -12.27 -4.36
C LEU A 113 -4.12 -13.01 -5.49
N ALA A 114 -5.25 -12.48 -5.93
CA ALA A 114 -6.09 -13.06 -6.98
C ALA A 114 -5.46 -12.96 -8.37
N PHE A 115 -4.91 -11.79 -8.74
CA PHE A 115 -4.50 -11.51 -10.13
C PHE A 115 -2.99 -11.44 -10.36
N ALA A 116 -2.16 -11.30 -9.32
CA ALA A 116 -0.72 -11.25 -9.54
C ALA A 116 -0.22 -12.57 -10.12
N SER A 117 0.46 -12.51 -11.26
CA SER A 117 1.22 -13.61 -11.83
C SER A 117 2.61 -13.10 -12.20
N SER A 118 3.63 -13.88 -11.90
CA SER A 118 5.04 -13.55 -12.15
C SER A 118 5.64 -14.44 -13.25
N GLU A 119 4.82 -14.99 -14.13
CA GLU A 119 5.30 -15.79 -15.26
C GLU A 119 5.92 -14.88 -16.34
N PRO A 120 7.13 -15.20 -16.84
CA PRO A 120 7.77 -14.44 -17.90
C PRO A 120 6.92 -14.49 -19.17
N ARG A 121 6.49 -13.32 -19.66
CA ARG A 121 5.73 -13.21 -20.91
C ARG A 121 6.72 -13.01 -22.05
N LYS A 122 6.77 -13.95 -23.00
CA LYS A 122 7.51 -13.77 -24.25
C LYS A 122 6.81 -12.74 -25.12
N PHE A 123 7.31 -11.51 -25.12
CA PHE A 123 6.94 -10.51 -26.11
C PHE A 123 7.62 -10.90 -27.42
N SER A 124 6.86 -11.46 -28.36
CA SER A 124 7.35 -11.61 -29.74
C SER A 124 7.46 -10.21 -30.35
N LYS A 125 8.58 -9.94 -31.02
CA LYS A 125 8.73 -8.78 -31.91
C LYS A 125 7.68 -8.78 -33.00
#